data_AF-A0A4V1Z1B0-F1
#
_entry.id   AF-A0A4V1Z1B0-F1
#
_cell.length_a   1.000
_cell.length_b   1.000
_cell.length_c   1.000
_cell.angle_alpha   90.00
_cell.angle_beta   90.00
_cell.angle_gamma   90.00
#
_symmetry.space_group_name_H-M   'P 1'
#
loop_
_entity.id
_entity.type
_entity.pdbx_description
1 polymer ?
#
loop_
_entity_poly.entity_id
_entity_poly.type
_entity_poly.pdbx_seq_one_letter_code
_entity_poly.pdbx_strand_id
1 'polypeptide(L)'
;MNPPRSVRLLAAATAAVTTTALAPGLLLAPAHAATKAFPGAEGFGTDTPGGRGGTVCKVVNLNDSGPGSLRSCVEASGPRYVVFGVGGTISLKNRITVSNPFLTIAGQTAPGGGITLRMDPTSGTDQGTMQIATHDVVVRYVRFRPGNGGAADDSHDAITIYKPGVANVVVDHASFSWAVDENVNTYDGSTDITISNSIIAEGLNNAGHPLGEHSKGLLSGGVDAHNVSIHHNLFVSNVDRNPQVSGVSVADIRNNVIYNYGDGSGDGVTLISSSKGQPRVNWVGNYYKPGPNSDPNRAEFATYNGDTGASHQWYGEGNKRWTSAGDADARIGQAVGQVSTPFAAAPVTTTSAAQAYTDVLANAGASLVRDAVDERLVREVQTGVGSFKDAPDAYPTLAAGSAPVDTDGDGMPDSYESSHGTNPGAADAVGDANGNGYDNIEDWFNSLAVGRVTAFDPAAGSGTAPAASTSADTAAPTVAKIRPTRGAKRVARDANVKVTWTEKLRRASVKKDSVVLTRKGSSRKIDATLTYIPSKNRVRLDPERDLRKRATYRVVVKSTITDKAGNAFDARVKPGSQALRWSFTTR
;
A
#
# COMPACT_ATOMS: atom_id res chain seq x y z
N MET A 1 46.22 -38.81 96.54
CA MET A 1 46.94 -37.52 96.60
C MET A 1 46.74 -36.80 95.28
N ASN A 2 46.29 -35.53 95.33
CA ASN A 2 46.11 -34.53 94.27
C ASN A 2 45.31 -34.89 92.98
N PRO A 3 44.19 -34.19 92.68
CA PRO A 3 43.60 -34.19 91.35
C PRO A 3 44.25 -33.11 90.45
N PRO A 4 44.25 -33.29 89.11
CA PRO A 4 44.97 -32.41 88.20
C PRO A 4 44.22 -31.11 87.90
N ARG A 5 45.00 -30.04 87.78
CA ARG A 5 44.57 -28.67 87.50
C ARG A 5 44.19 -28.45 86.04
N SER A 6 43.13 -27.67 85.89
CA SER A 6 42.51 -27.18 84.67
C SER A 6 43.38 -26.17 83.91
N VAL A 7 43.44 -26.31 82.59
CA VAL A 7 44.05 -25.35 81.65
C VAL A 7 42.98 -24.34 81.21
N ARG A 8 43.25 -23.05 81.42
CA ARG A 8 42.40 -21.93 80.98
C ARG A 8 42.74 -21.55 79.54
N LEU A 9 41.69 -21.46 78.71
CA LEU A 9 41.70 -20.85 77.37
C LEU A 9 42.06 -19.36 77.45
N LEU A 10 42.90 -18.90 76.52
CA LEU A 10 42.98 -17.50 76.11
C LEU A 10 42.58 -17.41 74.63
N ALA A 11 41.52 -16.66 74.35
CA ALA A 11 41.01 -16.41 73.01
C ALA A 11 41.93 -15.43 72.26
N ALA A 12 42.40 -15.83 71.09
CA ALA A 12 43.07 -14.95 70.13
C ALA A 12 42.05 -14.56 69.05
N ALA A 13 41.84 -13.25 68.89
CA ALA A 13 41.00 -12.68 67.84
C ALA A 13 41.76 -12.70 66.51
N THR A 14 41.32 -13.53 65.57
CA THR A 14 41.72 -13.47 64.16
C THR A 14 40.67 -12.70 63.37
N ALA A 15 41.06 -11.57 62.78
CA ALA A 15 40.26 -10.81 61.83
C ALA A 15 40.00 -11.67 60.58
N ALA A 16 38.73 -12.01 60.33
CA ALA A 16 38.30 -12.64 59.10
C ALA A 16 38.23 -11.58 57.99
N VAL A 17 39.05 -11.75 56.95
CA VAL A 17 38.91 -11.04 55.69
C VAL A 17 37.67 -11.61 54.99
N THR A 18 36.57 -10.85 55.00
CA THR A 18 35.40 -11.14 54.18
C THR A 18 35.73 -10.78 52.73
N THR A 19 36.01 -11.80 51.92
CA THR A 19 35.97 -11.66 50.47
C THR A 19 34.50 -11.48 50.06
N THR A 20 34.11 -10.25 49.75
CA THR A 20 32.88 -9.98 49.02
C THR A 20 33.00 -10.60 47.63
N ALA A 21 32.37 -11.76 47.42
CA ALA A 21 32.13 -12.27 46.08
C ALA A 21 31.26 -11.25 45.35
N LEU A 22 31.84 -10.53 44.37
CA LEU A 22 31.05 -9.81 43.40
C LEU A 22 30.13 -10.84 42.72
N ALA A 23 28.82 -10.70 42.92
CA ALA A 23 27.85 -11.34 42.05
C ALA A 23 28.22 -10.99 40.60
N PRO A 24 28.25 -11.96 39.66
CA PRO A 24 28.45 -11.63 38.26
C PRO A 24 27.35 -10.64 37.89
N GLY A 25 27.76 -9.43 37.53
CA GLY A 25 26.86 -8.41 37.02
C GLY A 25 26.09 -9.04 35.87
N LEU A 26 24.77 -9.12 36.04
CA LEU A 26 23.87 -9.50 34.96
C LEU A 26 24.11 -8.45 33.87
N LEU A 27 24.91 -8.81 32.86
CA LEU A 27 25.00 -8.06 31.63
C LEU A 27 23.58 -8.05 31.07
N LEU A 28 22.86 -6.95 31.31
CA LEU A 28 21.67 -6.61 30.56
C LEU A 28 22.12 -6.58 29.10
N ALA A 29 21.81 -7.65 28.38
CA ALA A 29 21.88 -7.64 26.93
C ALA A 29 21.15 -6.37 26.46
N PRO A 30 21.68 -5.64 25.46
CA PRO A 30 20.96 -4.51 24.91
C PRO A 30 19.56 -4.98 24.56
N ALA A 31 18.55 -4.33 25.11
CA ALA A 31 17.16 -4.56 24.73
C ALA A 31 17.10 -4.32 23.22
N HIS A 32 17.02 -5.40 22.44
CA HIS A 32 16.69 -5.27 21.03
C HIS A 32 15.32 -4.59 20.99
N ALA A 33 15.22 -3.51 20.22
CA ALA A 33 13.92 -2.91 19.94
C ALA A 33 13.00 -4.02 19.43
N ALA A 34 11.76 -4.08 19.92
CA ALA A 34 10.81 -5.10 19.53
C ALA A 34 10.67 -5.12 17.99
N THR A 35 10.81 -6.30 17.39
CA THR A 35 10.72 -6.46 15.93
C THR A 35 9.31 -6.05 15.47
N LYS A 36 9.26 -5.09 14.55
CA LYS A 36 8.01 -4.62 13.94
C LYS A 36 7.27 -5.74 13.21
N ALA A 37 6.00 -5.50 12.87
CA ALA A 37 5.16 -6.42 12.10
C ALA A 37 5.77 -6.82 10.75
N PHE A 38 6.52 -5.92 10.13
CA PHE A 38 7.35 -6.15 8.95
C PHE A 38 8.38 -5.01 8.84
N PRO A 39 9.47 -5.18 8.06
CA PRO A 39 10.44 -4.12 7.84
C PRO A 39 9.79 -2.84 7.29
N GLY A 40 9.98 -1.72 7.99
CA GLY A 40 9.40 -0.43 7.61
C GLY A 40 7.93 -0.22 8.01
N ALA A 41 7.34 -1.08 8.83
CA ALA A 41 6.01 -0.84 9.37
C ALA A 41 6.00 0.37 10.33
N GLU A 42 5.06 1.29 10.12
CA GLU A 42 4.89 2.53 10.89
C GLU A 42 3.47 2.67 11.48
N GLY A 43 3.32 3.46 12.54
CA GLY A 43 2.03 3.66 13.21
C GLY A 43 1.74 2.70 14.36
N PHE A 44 0.62 2.92 15.05
CA PHE A 44 0.35 2.34 16.36
C PHE A 44 0.27 0.80 16.39
N GLY A 45 -0.31 0.15 15.39
CA GLY A 45 -0.50 -1.30 15.40
C GLY A 45 0.75 -2.13 15.07
N THR A 46 1.88 -1.47 14.80
CA THR A 46 3.03 -2.11 14.13
C THR A 46 3.98 -2.86 15.04
N ASP A 47 3.76 -2.82 16.35
CA ASP A 47 4.50 -3.65 17.30
C ASP A 47 3.96 -5.08 17.39
N THR A 48 2.91 -5.41 16.62
CA THR A 48 2.39 -6.77 16.56
C THR A 48 3.42 -7.75 15.96
N PRO A 49 3.59 -8.96 16.52
CA PRO A 49 4.33 -10.03 15.88
C PRO A 49 3.54 -10.68 14.73
N GLY A 50 2.24 -10.40 14.59
CA GLY A 50 1.38 -11.14 13.67
C GLY A 50 1.50 -12.65 13.86
N GLY A 51 1.75 -13.39 12.78
CA GLY A 51 1.93 -14.84 12.78
C GLY A 51 3.29 -15.38 13.24
N ARG A 52 4.20 -14.54 13.76
CA ARG A 52 5.60 -14.92 14.02
C ARG A 52 5.78 -16.09 14.97
N GLY A 53 6.71 -17.00 14.61
CA GLY A 53 6.93 -18.28 15.28
C GLY A 53 5.81 -19.30 15.05
N GLY A 54 4.86 -18.99 14.18
CA GLY A 54 3.66 -19.77 13.95
C GLY A 54 3.77 -20.81 12.85
N THR A 55 2.69 -21.56 12.66
CA THR A 55 2.58 -22.55 11.57
C THR A 55 2.35 -21.86 10.22
N VAL A 56 2.85 -22.47 9.14
CA VAL A 56 2.55 -22.01 7.79
C VAL A 56 1.30 -22.70 7.25
N CYS A 57 0.30 -21.92 6.89
CA CYS A 57 -0.93 -22.41 6.26
C CYS A 57 -1.02 -21.93 4.81
N LYS A 58 -0.84 -22.87 3.88
CA LYS A 58 -0.88 -22.62 2.44
C LYS A 58 -2.29 -22.72 1.88
N VAL A 59 -2.79 -21.63 1.31
CA VAL A 59 -4.06 -21.59 0.58
C VAL A 59 -3.85 -22.18 -0.82
N VAL A 60 -4.52 -23.29 -1.11
CA VAL A 60 -4.31 -24.07 -2.36
C VAL A 60 -5.55 -24.14 -3.25
N ASN A 61 -6.67 -23.54 -2.83
CA ASN A 61 -7.88 -23.43 -3.63
C ASN A 61 -8.63 -22.12 -3.35
N LEU A 62 -9.54 -21.77 -4.26
CA LEU A 62 -10.38 -20.57 -4.18
C LEU A 62 -11.79 -20.86 -3.63
N ASN A 63 -11.98 -22.02 -2.99
CA ASN A 63 -13.26 -22.35 -2.39
C ASN A 63 -13.52 -21.44 -1.18
N ASP A 64 -14.79 -21.16 -0.89
CA ASP A 64 -15.18 -20.38 0.30
C ASP A 64 -14.76 -21.06 1.62
N SER A 65 -14.77 -22.38 1.68
CA SER A 65 -14.51 -23.16 2.90
C SER A 65 -13.95 -24.56 2.58
N GLY A 66 -13.55 -25.27 3.63
CA GLY A 66 -12.95 -26.60 3.56
C GLY A 66 -11.42 -26.60 3.51
N PRO A 67 -10.77 -27.77 3.60
CA PRO A 67 -9.31 -27.88 3.63
C PRO A 67 -8.62 -27.13 2.48
N GLY A 68 -7.57 -26.39 2.81
CA GLY A 68 -6.76 -25.63 1.85
C GLY A 68 -7.41 -24.33 1.35
N SER A 69 -8.56 -23.93 1.87
CA SER A 69 -9.16 -22.63 1.59
C SER A 69 -8.57 -21.53 2.48
N LEU A 70 -8.70 -20.26 2.06
CA LEU A 70 -8.34 -19.11 2.89
C LEU A 70 -9.05 -19.16 4.25
N ARG A 71 -10.35 -19.45 4.26
CA ARG A 71 -11.14 -19.54 5.49
C ARG A 71 -10.54 -20.55 6.47
N SER A 72 -10.18 -21.75 5.99
CA SER A 72 -9.60 -22.79 6.85
C SER A 72 -8.30 -22.34 7.52
N CYS A 73 -7.47 -21.56 6.82
CA CYS A 73 -6.24 -21.00 7.37
C CYS A 73 -6.51 -19.84 8.34
N VAL A 74 -7.41 -18.92 7.97
CA VAL A 74 -7.70 -17.74 8.77
C VAL A 74 -8.44 -18.09 10.07
N GLU A 75 -9.33 -19.07 10.05
CA GLU A 75 -10.11 -19.47 11.23
C GLU A 75 -9.40 -20.50 12.11
N ALA A 76 -8.25 -21.04 11.69
CA ALA A 76 -7.43 -21.94 12.49
C ALA A 76 -6.92 -21.29 13.79
N SER A 77 -6.66 -22.11 14.81
CA SER A 77 -6.09 -21.67 16.08
C SER A 77 -4.57 -21.68 16.07
N GLY A 78 -3.98 -20.90 16.98
CA GLY A 78 -2.53 -20.77 17.15
C GLY A 78 -1.88 -19.74 16.22
N PRO A 79 -0.65 -19.30 16.53
CA PRO A 79 0.10 -18.40 15.66
C PRO A 79 0.27 -19.00 14.27
N ARG A 80 0.03 -18.20 13.23
CA ARG A 80 0.08 -18.71 11.85
C ARG A 80 0.33 -17.65 10.78
N TYR A 81 1.06 -18.09 9.77
CA TYR A 81 1.21 -17.41 8.49
C TYR A 81 0.22 -17.98 7.48
N VAL A 82 -0.46 -17.11 6.75
CA VAL A 82 -1.28 -17.49 5.61
C VAL A 82 -0.57 -17.03 4.34
N VAL A 83 -0.13 -18.01 3.55
CA VAL A 83 0.52 -17.81 2.25
C VAL A 83 -0.31 -18.47 1.14
N PHE A 84 -0.16 -18.00 -0.09
CA PHE A 84 -1.05 -18.37 -1.18
C PHE A 84 -0.33 -19.19 -2.26
N GLY A 85 -0.77 -20.44 -2.45
CA GLY A 85 -0.41 -21.28 -3.58
C GLY A 85 -1.24 -20.99 -4.85
N VAL A 86 -2.34 -20.24 -4.72
CA VAL A 86 -3.26 -19.87 -5.80
C VAL A 86 -3.64 -18.40 -5.72
N GLY A 87 -3.85 -17.77 -6.88
CA GLY A 87 -4.37 -16.42 -7.00
C GLY A 87 -5.72 -16.42 -7.72
N GLY A 88 -6.55 -15.42 -7.44
CA GLY A 88 -7.88 -15.31 -8.02
C GLY A 88 -8.89 -14.66 -7.08
N THR A 89 -10.17 -14.83 -7.41
CA THR A 89 -11.28 -14.31 -6.63
C THR A 89 -11.93 -15.43 -5.83
N ILE A 90 -12.00 -15.27 -4.51
CA ILE A 90 -12.76 -16.13 -3.61
C ILE A 90 -14.16 -15.54 -3.49
N SER A 91 -15.17 -16.32 -3.90
CA SER A 91 -16.59 -15.97 -3.77
C SER A 91 -17.10 -16.47 -2.43
N LEU A 92 -17.28 -15.56 -1.47
CA LEU A 92 -17.61 -15.89 -0.09
C LEU A 92 -19.11 -16.09 0.10
N LYS A 93 -19.48 -17.17 0.79
CA LYS A 93 -20.89 -17.40 1.15
C LYS A 93 -21.28 -16.67 2.44
N ASN A 94 -20.31 -16.40 3.31
CA ASN A 94 -20.46 -15.65 4.55
C ASN A 94 -19.15 -14.91 4.84
N ARG A 95 -19.17 -13.92 5.74
CA ARG A 95 -17.96 -13.22 6.20
C ARG A 95 -16.91 -14.21 6.73
N ILE A 96 -15.63 -13.93 6.49
CA ILE A 96 -14.53 -14.60 7.22
C ILE A 96 -14.30 -13.87 8.54
N THR A 97 -14.31 -14.59 9.66
CA THR A 97 -14.11 -13.98 10.98
C THR A 97 -12.77 -14.41 11.58
N VAL A 98 -11.88 -13.45 11.85
CA VAL A 98 -10.63 -13.67 12.55
C VAL A 98 -10.88 -13.62 14.06
N SER A 99 -11.08 -14.80 14.66
CA SER A 99 -11.29 -14.93 16.12
C SER A 99 -10.03 -15.40 16.86
N ASN A 100 -9.07 -16.02 16.17
CA ASN A 100 -7.83 -16.51 16.77
C ASN A 100 -6.68 -15.52 16.49
N PRO A 101 -5.95 -15.05 17.53
CA PRO A 101 -4.90 -14.04 17.40
C PRO A 101 -3.65 -14.58 16.71
N PHE A 102 -2.64 -13.72 16.58
CA PHE A 102 -1.32 -14.02 16.03
C PHE A 102 -1.40 -14.55 14.59
N LEU A 103 -1.89 -13.68 13.69
CA LEU A 103 -2.16 -14.03 12.31
C LEU A 103 -1.45 -13.06 11.36
N THR A 104 -0.72 -13.57 10.38
CA THR A 104 -0.27 -12.79 9.22
C THR A 104 -0.90 -13.34 7.94
N ILE A 105 -1.68 -12.52 7.23
CA ILE A 105 -2.19 -12.81 5.89
C ILE A 105 -1.30 -12.12 4.86
N ALA A 106 -0.41 -12.88 4.23
CA ALA A 106 0.60 -12.38 3.28
C ALA A 106 0.08 -12.46 1.82
N GLY A 107 -0.87 -11.59 1.47
CA GLY A 107 -1.49 -11.56 0.13
C GLY A 107 -0.52 -11.34 -1.03
N GLN A 108 0.67 -10.79 -0.78
CA GLN A 108 1.73 -10.61 -1.77
C GLN A 108 2.30 -11.94 -2.30
N THR A 109 2.08 -13.04 -1.59
CA THR A 109 2.49 -14.39 -2.03
C THR A 109 1.55 -14.96 -3.09
N ALA A 110 0.34 -14.40 -3.26
CA ALA A 110 -0.64 -14.91 -4.20
C ALA A 110 -0.15 -14.77 -5.65
N PRO A 111 -0.04 -15.86 -6.42
CA PRO A 111 0.50 -15.82 -7.77
C PRO A 111 -0.46 -15.11 -8.75
N GLY A 112 0.04 -14.74 -9.92
CA GLY A 112 -0.78 -14.14 -10.98
C GLY A 112 -1.27 -12.74 -10.62
N GLY A 113 -2.59 -12.53 -10.64
CA GLY A 113 -3.24 -11.25 -10.34
C GLY A 113 -3.41 -10.94 -8.84
N GLY A 114 -2.90 -11.78 -7.95
CA GLY A 114 -3.09 -11.69 -6.50
C GLY A 114 -4.42 -12.30 -6.03
N ILE A 115 -4.89 -11.90 -4.85
CA ILE A 115 -6.10 -12.43 -4.23
C ILE A 115 -7.18 -11.35 -4.03
N THR A 116 -8.44 -11.70 -4.28
CA THR A 116 -9.60 -10.83 -4.02
C THR A 116 -10.68 -11.61 -3.30
N LEU A 117 -11.25 -11.01 -2.25
CA LEU A 117 -12.44 -11.47 -1.57
C LEU A 117 -13.64 -10.69 -2.10
N ARG A 118 -14.72 -11.40 -2.43
CA ARG A 118 -16.02 -10.80 -2.73
C ARG A 118 -17.13 -11.60 -2.09
N MET A 119 -18.27 -10.98 -1.86
CA MET A 119 -19.45 -11.75 -1.48
C MET A 119 -20.05 -12.43 -2.71
N ASP A 120 -20.50 -13.66 -2.51
CA ASP A 120 -21.32 -14.34 -3.49
C ASP A 120 -22.67 -13.62 -3.55
N PRO A 121 -23.14 -13.15 -4.72
CA PRO A 121 -24.41 -12.44 -4.83
C PRO A 121 -25.62 -13.31 -4.46
N THR A 122 -25.44 -14.63 -4.37
CA THR A 122 -26.48 -15.60 -3.99
C THR A 122 -26.41 -16.03 -2.53
N SER A 123 -25.42 -15.55 -1.77
CA SER A 123 -25.23 -15.89 -0.35
C SER A 123 -26.44 -15.59 0.53
N GLY A 124 -27.21 -14.54 0.18
CA GLY A 124 -28.29 -14.02 1.02
C GLY A 124 -27.81 -13.44 2.34
N THR A 125 -26.49 -13.27 2.52
CA THR A 125 -25.91 -12.64 3.69
C THR A 125 -25.89 -11.12 3.50
N ASP A 126 -26.16 -10.46 4.61
CA ASP A 126 -26.11 -9.03 4.84
C ASP A 126 -24.67 -8.57 5.14
N GLN A 127 -23.79 -9.53 5.46
CA GLN A 127 -22.42 -9.29 5.89
C GLN A 127 -21.40 -9.00 4.78
N GLY A 128 -20.41 -8.19 5.16
CA GLY A 128 -19.20 -7.92 4.40
C GLY A 128 -18.23 -9.09 4.23
N THR A 129 -17.02 -8.81 3.72
CA THR A 129 -16.06 -9.90 3.41
C THR A 129 -15.26 -10.42 4.60
N MET A 130 -14.77 -9.55 5.49
CA MET A 130 -13.93 -9.96 6.62
C MET A 130 -14.19 -9.14 7.88
N GLN A 131 -14.18 -9.81 9.05
CA GLN A 131 -14.12 -9.17 10.35
C GLN A 131 -12.88 -9.62 11.12
N ILE A 132 -12.15 -8.68 11.70
CA ILE A 132 -11.12 -8.93 12.71
C ILE A 132 -11.71 -8.67 14.09
N ALA A 133 -11.76 -9.72 14.92
CA ALA A 133 -12.40 -9.71 16.24
C ALA A 133 -11.45 -10.17 17.35
N THR A 134 -10.13 -10.03 17.12
CA THR A 134 -9.07 -10.46 18.02
C THR A 134 -7.87 -9.52 17.91
N HIS A 135 -6.75 -9.86 18.56
CA HIS A 135 -5.53 -9.06 18.56
C HIS A 135 -4.38 -9.69 17.76
N ASP A 136 -3.37 -8.88 17.47
CA ASP A 136 -2.13 -9.26 16.78
C ASP A 136 -2.36 -9.86 15.39
N VAL A 137 -2.86 -9.02 14.49
CA VAL A 137 -3.25 -9.41 13.13
C VAL A 137 -2.62 -8.49 12.10
N VAL A 138 -1.95 -9.07 11.11
CA VAL A 138 -1.36 -8.38 9.96
C VAL A 138 -2.06 -8.85 8.69
N VAL A 139 -2.56 -7.92 7.88
CA VAL A 139 -3.16 -8.20 6.57
C VAL A 139 -2.51 -7.33 5.52
N ARG A 140 -1.92 -7.96 4.49
CA ARG A 140 -1.24 -7.22 3.42
C ARG A 140 -1.62 -7.66 2.01
N TYR A 141 -1.69 -6.73 1.07
CA TYR A 141 -1.88 -7.00 -0.37
C TYR A 141 -3.14 -7.82 -0.74
N VAL A 142 -4.17 -7.77 0.09
CA VAL A 142 -5.48 -8.39 -0.16
C VAL A 142 -6.45 -7.34 -0.72
N ARG A 143 -7.35 -7.76 -1.61
CA ARG A 143 -8.46 -6.90 -2.06
C ARG A 143 -9.77 -7.38 -1.46
N PHE A 144 -10.57 -6.43 -0.98
CA PHE A 144 -11.87 -6.65 -0.37
C PHE A 144 -12.91 -5.90 -1.21
N ARG A 145 -13.78 -6.66 -1.88
CA ARG A 145 -14.80 -6.13 -2.77
C ARG A 145 -16.13 -6.82 -2.54
N PRO A 146 -16.82 -6.54 -1.44
CA PRO A 146 -17.99 -7.30 -1.05
C PRO A 146 -19.13 -7.15 -2.08
N GLY A 147 -19.30 -5.97 -2.67
CA GLY A 147 -20.36 -5.67 -3.62
C GLY A 147 -21.66 -5.33 -2.92
N ASN A 148 -22.77 -5.43 -3.65
CA ASN A 148 -24.08 -5.32 -3.03
C ASN A 148 -24.51 -6.71 -2.52
N GLY A 149 -24.62 -6.86 -1.20
CA GLY A 149 -25.21 -8.05 -0.58
C GLY A 149 -26.65 -8.23 -1.02
N GLY A 150 -27.11 -9.47 -1.20
CA GLY A 150 -28.47 -9.74 -1.69
C GLY A 150 -29.61 -9.31 -0.75
N ALA A 151 -29.28 -8.82 0.45
CA ALA A 151 -30.20 -8.34 1.48
C ALA A 151 -29.82 -6.92 1.92
N ALA A 152 -30.81 -6.09 2.27
CA ALA A 152 -30.58 -4.77 2.86
C ALA A 152 -29.91 -4.91 4.23
N ASP A 153 -28.69 -4.38 4.39
CA ASP A 153 -27.94 -4.40 5.65
C ASP A 153 -27.41 -3.01 6.02
N ASP A 154 -27.26 -2.80 7.32
CA ASP A 154 -26.56 -1.68 7.92
C ASP A 154 -25.06 -1.93 8.19
N SER A 155 -24.52 -3.13 7.94
CA SER A 155 -23.17 -3.53 8.36
C SER A 155 -22.39 -4.35 7.29
N HIS A 156 -22.54 -3.99 6.01
CA HIS A 156 -21.91 -4.64 4.86
C HIS A 156 -20.57 -3.99 4.46
N ASP A 157 -19.60 -4.05 5.37
CA ASP A 157 -18.28 -3.46 5.18
C ASP A 157 -17.36 -4.29 4.28
N ALA A 158 -16.36 -3.66 3.65
CA ALA A 158 -15.31 -4.47 3.01
C ALA A 158 -14.43 -5.14 4.08
N ILE A 159 -14.01 -4.40 5.12
CA ILE A 159 -13.41 -4.97 6.32
C ILE A 159 -13.89 -4.27 7.59
N THR A 160 -14.18 -5.05 8.63
CA THR A 160 -14.55 -4.54 9.96
C THR A 160 -13.55 -4.99 11.01
N ILE A 161 -12.96 -4.05 11.76
CA ILE A 161 -12.11 -4.29 12.93
C ILE A 161 -12.95 -3.94 14.16
N TYR A 162 -13.53 -4.94 14.80
CA TYR A 162 -14.62 -4.72 15.75
C TYR A 162 -14.74 -5.86 16.73
N LYS A 163 -14.61 -5.51 18.01
CA LYS A 163 -15.06 -6.17 19.26
C LYS A 163 -14.30 -5.50 20.42
N PRO A 164 -14.79 -5.61 21.67
CA PRO A 164 -14.00 -5.22 22.82
C PRO A 164 -12.69 -6.03 22.89
N GLY A 165 -11.56 -5.36 23.13
CA GLY A 165 -10.26 -6.00 23.28
C GLY A 165 -9.53 -6.34 21.98
N VAL A 166 -10.04 -5.90 20.83
CA VAL A 166 -9.28 -5.93 19.56
C VAL A 166 -8.11 -4.96 19.66
N ALA A 167 -6.89 -5.44 19.45
CA ALA A 167 -5.67 -4.65 19.58
C ALA A 167 -4.58 -5.05 18.57
N ASN A 168 -3.62 -4.17 18.29
CA ASN A 168 -2.41 -4.48 17.51
C ASN A 168 -2.72 -5.04 16.12
N VAL A 169 -3.44 -4.28 15.31
CA VAL A 169 -3.85 -4.70 13.96
C VAL A 169 -3.21 -3.81 12.90
N VAL A 170 -2.62 -4.43 11.88
CA VAL A 170 -2.06 -3.75 10.71
C VAL A 170 -2.77 -4.21 9.45
N VAL A 171 -3.29 -3.24 8.70
CA VAL A 171 -3.81 -3.43 7.35
C VAL A 171 -3.00 -2.54 6.41
N ASP A 172 -2.11 -3.14 5.64
CA ASP A 172 -1.15 -2.43 4.78
C ASP A 172 -1.27 -2.87 3.32
N HIS A 173 -1.20 -1.94 2.37
CA HIS A 173 -1.25 -2.28 0.94
C HIS A 173 -2.50 -3.07 0.51
N ALA A 174 -3.65 -2.85 1.15
CA ALA A 174 -4.91 -3.49 0.78
C ALA A 174 -5.77 -2.59 -0.11
N SER A 175 -6.66 -3.17 -0.93
CA SER A 175 -7.60 -2.40 -1.75
C SER A 175 -9.04 -2.73 -1.36
N PHE A 176 -9.81 -1.69 -1.03
CA PHE A 176 -11.21 -1.77 -0.59
C PHE A 176 -12.09 -1.06 -1.60
N SER A 177 -13.13 -1.74 -2.09
CA SER A 177 -14.16 -1.07 -2.88
C SER A 177 -15.51 -1.73 -2.78
N TRP A 178 -16.56 -0.96 -3.03
CA TRP A 178 -17.92 -1.46 -3.20
C TRP A 178 -18.52 -2.11 -1.94
N ALA A 179 -18.16 -1.62 -0.75
CA ALA A 179 -18.96 -1.85 0.45
C ALA A 179 -20.28 -1.06 0.39
N VAL A 180 -21.33 -1.55 1.05
CA VAL A 180 -22.61 -0.83 1.16
C VAL A 180 -22.64 0.08 2.37
N ASP A 181 -21.92 -0.26 3.45
CA ASP A 181 -21.65 0.63 4.58
C ASP A 181 -20.21 1.19 4.47
N GLU A 182 -19.25 0.75 5.29
CA GLU A 182 -17.87 1.20 5.20
C GLU A 182 -16.99 0.36 4.28
N ASN A 183 -16.16 1.01 3.46
CA ASN A 183 -15.01 0.30 2.90
C ASN A 183 -14.05 -0.18 4.00
N VAL A 184 -13.79 0.63 5.04
CA VAL A 184 -12.98 0.23 6.20
C VAL A 184 -13.62 0.74 7.49
N ASN A 185 -13.84 -0.15 8.45
CA ASN A 185 -14.42 0.22 9.74
C ASN A 185 -13.52 -0.24 10.89
N THR A 186 -13.22 0.65 11.83
CA THR A 186 -12.66 0.30 13.15
C THR A 186 -13.62 0.84 14.21
N TYR A 187 -14.16 -0.04 15.04
CA TYR A 187 -15.20 0.35 15.99
C TYR A 187 -15.09 -0.34 17.35
N ASP A 188 -15.95 0.06 18.29
CA ASP A 188 -15.92 -0.39 19.71
C ASP A 188 -14.60 0.02 20.41
N GLY A 189 -14.21 -0.66 21.48
CA GLY A 189 -12.93 -0.47 22.17
C GLY A 189 -11.71 -1.02 21.41
N SER A 190 -11.61 -0.77 20.10
CA SER A 190 -10.45 -1.20 19.28
C SER A 190 -9.23 -0.32 19.51
N THR A 191 -8.04 -0.93 19.61
CA THR A 191 -6.81 -0.21 20.00
C THR A 191 -5.61 -0.53 19.13
N ASP A 192 -4.70 0.42 19.00
CA ASP A 192 -3.40 0.21 18.36
C ASP A 192 -3.55 -0.36 16.94
N ILE A 193 -4.20 0.44 16.09
CA ILE A 193 -4.56 0.05 14.72
C ILE A 193 -3.76 0.89 13.73
N THR A 194 -3.22 0.25 12.69
CA THR A 194 -2.62 0.93 11.55
C THR A 194 -3.34 0.54 10.26
N ILE A 195 -3.90 1.52 9.56
CA ILE A 195 -4.38 1.39 8.17
C ILE A 195 -3.45 2.21 7.28
N SER A 196 -2.67 1.54 6.43
CA SER A 196 -1.62 2.21 5.65
C SER A 196 -1.50 1.75 4.21
N ASN A 197 -0.96 2.63 3.36
CA ASN A 197 -0.68 2.37 1.95
C ASN A 197 -1.82 1.69 1.18
N SER A 198 -3.07 1.95 1.55
CA SER A 198 -4.23 1.21 1.03
C SER A 198 -5.07 2.07 0.08
N ILE A 199 -5.82 1.44 -0.82
CA ILE A 199 -6.85 2.11 -1.64
C ILE A 199 -8.20 1.92 -0.96
N ILE A 200 -8.93 2.99 -0.70
CA ILE A 200 -10.24 2.98 -0.05
C ILE A 200 -11.20 3.75 -0.96
N ALA A 201 -11.99 3.04 -1.77
CA ALA A 201 -12.63 3.67 -2.92
C ALA A 201 -14.04 3.19 -3.22
N GLU A 202 -14.85 4.03 -3.86
CA GLU A 202 -16.16 3.65 -4.40
C GLU A 202 -17.03 2.87 -3.40
N GLY A 203 -17.17 3.38 -2.17
CA GLY A 203 -18.28 2.96 -1.31
C GLY A 203 -19.59 3.13 -2.08
N LEU A 204 -20.50 2.16 -2.01
CA LEU A 204 -21.71 2.17 -2.82
C LEU A 204 -22.72 3.17 -2.26
N ASN A 205 -23.22 4.03 -3.13
CA ASN A 205 -24.01 5.20 -2.78
C ASN A 205 -25.46 4.81 -2.48
N ASN A 206 -26.23 4.33 -3.46
CA ASN A 206 -27.60 3.83 -3.26
C ASN A 206 -27.68 2.32 -3.52
N ALA A 207 -27.15 1.53 -2.59
CA ALA A 207 -27.07 0.07 -2.74
C ALA A 207 -27.92 -0.73 -1.74
N GLY A 208 -28.90 -0.10 -1.09
CA GLY A 208 -29.84 -0.82 -0.20
C GLY A 208 -29.52 -0.74 1.29
N HIS A 209 -28.66 0.18 1.70
CA HIS A 209 -28.47 0.51 3.11
C HIS A 209 -29.78 1.08 3.72
N PRO A 210 -30.21 0.65 4.93
CA PRO A 210 -31.47 1.07 5.54
C PRO A 210 -31.62 2.59 5.75
N LEU A 211 -30.49 3.29 5.92
CA LEU A 211 -30.45 4.76 6.09
C LEU A 211 -30.38 5.53 4.76
N GLY A 212 -30.49 4.86 3.61
CA GLY A 212 -30.42 5.50 2.29
C GLY A 212 -29.01 5.57 1.74
N GLU A 213 -28.57 6.77 1.34
CA GLU A 213 -27.21 7.00 0.81
C GLU A 213 -26.15 6.59 1.84
N HIS A 214 -25.19 5.72 1.45
CA HIS A 214 -24.19 5.21 2.38
C HIS A 214 -22.78 4.93 1.79
N SER A 215 -22.32 5.73 0.83
CA SER A 215 -20.95 5.62 0.29
C SER A 215 -19.88 6.10 1.29
N LYS A 216 -19.44 5.22 2.19
CA LYS A 216 -18.50 5.57 3.28
C LYS A 216 -17.09 5.01 3.06
N GLY A 217 -16.08 5.88 3.23
CA GLY A 217 -14.67 5.53 3.06
C GLY A 217 -14.11 4.75 4.24
N LEU A 218 -13.81 5.45 5.33
CA LEU A 218 -13.27 4.89 6.57
C LEU A 218 -13.90 5.56 7.78
N LEU A 219 -14.56 4.76 8.62
CA LEU A 219 -14.95 5.14 9.98
C LEU A 219 -13.96 4.54 10.97
N SER A 220 -13.44 5.37 11.87
CA SER A 220 -12.65 4.92 13.01
C SER A 220 -13.23 5.49 14.29
N GLY A 221 -13.60 4.64 15.24
CA GLY A 221 -14.29 5.13 16.42
C GLY A 221 -14.72 4.08 17.40
N GLY A 222 -15.71 4.44 18.21
CA GLY A 222 -16.22 3.62 19.29
C GLY A 222 -15.93 4.25 20.65
N VAL A 223 -16.63 3.75 21.66
CA VAL A 223 -16.32 4.07 23.06
C VAL A 223 -15.02 3.32 23.40
N ASP A 224 -14.11 3.99 24.09
CA ASP A 224 -12.79 3.46 24.50
C ASP A 224 -11.81 3.11 23.38
N ALA A 225 -12.13 3.41 22.12
CA ALA A 225 -11.17 3.30 21.02
C ALA A 225 -9.95 4.20 21.28
N HIS A 226 -8.74 3.72 21.03
CA HIS A 226 -7.53 4.54 21.20
C HIS A 226 -6.40 4.13 20.27
N ASN A 227 -5.56 5.10 19.89
CA ASN A 227 -4.34 4.89 19.10
C ASN A 227 -4.60 4.29 17.71
N VAL A 228 -5.02 5.13 16.77
CA VAL A 228 -5.25 4.71 15.38
C VAL A 228 -4.39 5.53 14.42
N SER A 229 -3.60 4.87 13.58
CA SER A 229 -2.80 5.48 12.52
C SER A 229 -3.46 5.25 11.17
N ILE A 230 -3.73 6.33 10.43
CA ILE A 230 -4.29 6.30 9.08
C ILE A 230 -3.34 7.09 8.19
N HIS A 231 -2.48 6.39 7.44
CA HIS A 231 -1.47 7.08 6.65
C HIS A 231 -1.16 6.52 5.27
N HIS A 232 -0.77 7.41 4.35
CA HIS A 232 -0.38 7.03 2.99
C HIS A 232 -1.48 6.28 2.21
N ASN A 233 -2.74 6.45 2.59
CA ASN A 233 -3.87 5.82 1.89
C ASN A 233 -4.40 6.70 0.76
N LEU A 234 -4.98 6.05 -0.25
CA LEU A 234 -5.67 6.68 -1.37
C LEU A 234 -7.19 6.51 -1.23
N PHE A 235 -7.88 7.59 -0.88
CA PHE A 235 -9.34 7.65 -0.85
C PHE A 235 -9.88 8.15 -2.19
N VAL A 236 -10.80 7.43 -2.82
CA VAL A 236 -11.31 7.78 -4.17
C VAL A 236 -12.82 7.60 -4.27
N SER A 237 -13.54 8.67 -4.60
CA SER A 237 -14.96 8.60 -4.96
C SER A 237 -15.83 7.95 -3.88
N ASN A 238 -15.56 8.22 -2.60
CA ASN A 238 -16.50 7.96 -1.50
C ASN A 238 -17.23 9.26 -1.19
N VAL A 239 -18.53 9.19 -0.92
CA VAL A 239 -19.32 10.39 -0.57
C VAL A 239 -18.87 10.96 0.77
N ASP A 240 -18.68 10.10 1.77
CA ASP A 240 -18.46 10.53 3.15
C ASP A 240 -17.43 9.67 3.89
N ARG A 241 -17.06 10.11 5.10
CA ARG A 241 -16.09 9.46 5.99
C ARG A 241 -14.73 9.27 5.31
N ASN A 242 -14.04 10.37 4.96
CA ASN A 242 -12.73 10.32 4.28
C ASN A 242 -11.57 10.97 5.06
N PRO A 243 -11.09 10.37 6.17
CA PRO A 243 -11.80 9.47 7.07
C PRO A 243 -12.74 10.25 8.02
N GLN A 244 -13.63 9.54 8.73
CA GLN A 244 -14.29 10.06 9.93
C GLN A 244 -13.69 9.40 11.17
N VAL A 245 -13.37 10.21 12.20
CA VAL A 245 -12.92 9.73 13.51
C VAL A 245 -13.96 10.09 14.57
N SER A 246 -14.37 9.14 15.40
CA SER A 246 -15.38 9.35 16.44
C SER A 246 -15.08 8.60 17.73
N GLY A 247 -14.65 9.31 18.78
CA GLY A 247 -14.39 8.72 20.10
C GLY A 247 -12.99 8.14 20.31
N VAL A 248 -12.16 8.09 19.28
CA VAL A 248 -10.77 7.60 19.35
C VAL A 248 -9.89 8.54 20.19
N SER A 249 -9.32 8.07 21.31
CA SER A 249 -8.48 8.90 22.20
C SER A 249 -7.32 9.60 21.50
N VAL A 250 -6.60 8.92 20.60
CA VAL A 250 -5.59 9.52 19.70
C VAL A 250 -5.71 8.91 18.30
N ALA A 251 -5.92 9.74 17.29
CA ALA A 251 -5.81 9.35 15.88
C ALA A 251 -4.72 10.16 15.16
N ASP A 252 -3.91 9.49 14.35
CA ASP A 252 -2.82 10.09 13.57
C ASP A 252 -3.11 9.92 12.08
N ILE A 253 -3.64 10.99 11.45
CA ILE A 253 -4.08 11.03 10.06
C ILE A 253 -3.03 11.77 9.23
N ARG A 254 -2.19 11.03 8.51
CA ARG A 254 -1.01 11.59 7.84
C ARG A 254 -0.83 11.20 6.38
N ASN A 255 -0.46 12.15 5.54
CA ASN A 255 -0.05 11.90 4.14
C ASN A 255 -1.02 11.03 3.32
N ASN A 256 -2.32 11.10 3.61
CA ASN A 256 -3.33 10.48 2.77
C ASN A 256 -3.63 11.37 1.55
N VAL A 257 -4.08 10.75 0.46
CA VAL A 257 -4.61 11.44 -0.72
C VAL A 257 -6.11 11.17 -0.80
N ILE A 258 -6.91 12.23 -0.84
CA ILE A 258 -8.36 12.15 -0.87
C ILE A 258 -8.87 12.81 -2.14
N TYR A 259 -9.55 12.04 -3.00
CA TYR A 259 -9.99 12.46 -4.32
C TYR A 259 -11.49 12.22 -4.57
N ASN A 260 -12.13 13.17 -5.24
CA ASN A 260 -13.55 13.08 -5.65
C ASN A 260 -14.50 12.75 -4.50
N TYR A 261 -14.28 13.34 -3.33
CA TYR A 261 -15.16 13.22 -2.15
C TYR A 261 -16.53 13.88 -2.40
N GLY A 262 -17.61 13.43 -1.75
CA GLY A 262 -18.98 13.96 -1.96
C GLY A 262 -19.37 15.10 -1.01
N ASP A 263 -20.68 15.40 -0.96
CA ASP A 263 -21.31 16.37 -0.07
C ASP A 263 -21.55 15.83 1.35
N GLY A 264 -21.86 14.53 1.48
CA GLY A 264 -21.86 13.79 2.74
C GLY A 264 -22.79 14.32 3.85
N SER A 265 -22.75 13.66 5.01
CA SER A 265 -23.62 13.95 6.17
C SER A 265 -23.07 15.01 7.13
N GLY A 266 -21.85 15.51 6.90
CA GLY A 266 -21.20 16.50 7.76
C GLY A 266 -20.30 17.49 7.01
N ASP A 267 -19.90 18.55 7.71
CA ASP A 267 -19.29 19.76 7.13
C ASP A 267 -17.89 19.56 6.51
N GLY A 268 -17.21 18.45 6.83
CA GLY A 268 -15.83 18.18 6.44
C GLY A 268 -15.64 16.85 5.73
N VAL A 269 -14.76 16.81 4.74
CA VAL A 269 -14.33 15.58 4.05
C VAL A 269 -13.65 14.61 5.03
N THR A 270 -12.69 15.13 5.79
CA THR A 270 -12.21 14.52 7.02
C THR A 270 -12.98 15.11 8.19
N LEU A 271 -13.63 14.26 8.99
CA LEU A 271 -14.54 14.70 10.05
C LEU A 271 -14.11 14.15 11.41
N ILE A 272 -13.95 15.03 12.40
CA ILE A 272 -13.65 14.64 13.78
C ILE A 272 -14.90 14.84 14.63
N SER A 273 -15.45 13.77 15.19
CA SER A 273 -16.72 13.77 15.91
C SER A 273 -16.53 13.41 17.38
N SER A 274 -17.11 14.21 18.28
CA SER A 274 -17.16 13.87 19.72
C SER A 274 -18.34 12.98 20.11
N SER A 275 -19.07 12.44 19.13
CA SER A 275 -20.30 11.65 19.36
C SER A 275 -20.09 10.35 20.14
N LYS A 276 -18.84 9.85 20.22
CA LYS A 276 -18.50 8.59 20.92
C LYS A 276 -17.37 8.74 21.94
N GLY A 277 -16.93 9.96 22.22
CA GLY A 277 -15.82 10.20 23.16
C GLY A 277 -15.08 11.50 22.85
N GLN A 278 -13.84 11.60 23.34
CA GLN A 278 -13.04 12.82 23.24
C GLN A 278 -11.84 12.66 22.30
N PRO A 279 -12.05 12.79 20.98
CA PRO A 279 -10.98 12.50 20.05
C PRO A 279 -9.87 13.55 20.10
N ARG A 280 -8.62 13.09 20.07
CA ARG A 280 -7.43 13.92 19.87
C ARG A 280 -6.76 13.53 18.57
N VAL A 281 -6.67 14.46 17.61
CA VAL A 281 -6.30 14.09 16.24
C VAL A 281 -5.12 14.89 15.73
N ASN A 282 -4.11 14.21 15.21
CA ASN A 282 -3.12 14.82 14.35
C ASN A 282 -3.60 14.70 12.89
N TRP A 283 -3.71 15.83 12.20
CA TRP A 283 -4.10 15.91 10.80
C TRP A 283 -2.97 16.57 10.02
N VAL A 284 -2.06 15.78 9.43
CA VAL A 284 -0.77 16.29 8.93
C VAL A 284 -0.47 15.86 7.49
N GLY A 285 -0.14 16.82 6.63
CA GLY A 285 0.41 16.55 5.29
C GLY A 285 -0.52 15.82 4.33
N ASN A 286 -1.84 15.83 4.55
CA ASN A 286 -2.82 15.19 3.67
C ASN A 286 -3.04 16.05 2.40
N TYR A 287 -3.33 15.39 1.28
CA TYR A 287 -3.57 16.03 -0.01
C TYR A 287 -4.99 15.79 -0.51
N TYR A 288 -5.74 16.86 -0.69
CA TYR A 288 -7.13 16.82 -1.15
C TYR A 288 -7.23 17.26 -2.61
N LYS A 289 -7.94 16.50 -3.45
CA LYS A 289 -8.19 16.88 -4.83
C LYS A 289 -9.69 16.75 -5.13
N PRO A 290 -10.41 17.86 -5.39
CA PRO A 290 -11.79 17.75 -5.80
C PRO A 290 -11.88 17.03 -7.16
N GLY A 291 -12.95 16.25 -7.34
CA GLY A 291 -13.29 15.59 -8.60
C GLY A 291 -14.67 16.03 -9.11
N PRO A 292 -15.18 15.38 -10.18
CA PRO A 292 -16.46 15.75 -10.79
C PRO A 292 -17.68 15.74 -9.85
N ASN A 293 -17.65 14.95 -8.77
CA ASN A 293 -18.74 14.88 -7.79
C ASN A 293 -18.49 15.70 -6.53
N SER A 294 -17.34 16.36 -6.42
CA SER A 294 -17.02 17.09 -5.20
C SER A 294 -17.87 18.34 -5.05
N ASP A 295 -18.48 18.48 -3.87
CA ASP A 295 -19.09 19.72 -3.46
C ASP A 295 -18.00 20.78 -3.33
N PRO A 296 -18.02 21.85 -4.16
CA PRO A 296 -17.03 22.91 -4.09
C PRO A 296 -17.08 23.69 -2.78
N ASN A 297 -18.16 23.60 -1.99
CA ASN A 297 -18.33 24.34 -0.73
C ASN A 297 -17.91 23.54 0.50
N ARG A 298 -17.85 22.21 0.41
CA ARG A 298 -17.43 21.36 1.53
C ARG A 298 -15.96 21.57 1.85
N ALA A 299 -15.65 21.78 3.13
CA ALA A 299 -14.27 21.96 3.58
C ALA A 299 -13.54 20.62 3.65
N GLU A 300 -12.22 20.64 3.51
CA GLU A 300 -11.41 19.42 3.61
C GLU A 300 -11.41 18.84 5.04
N PHE A 301 -11.55 19.71 6.05
CA PHE A 301 -11.59 19.32 7.46
C PHE A 301 -12.71 20.04 8.22
N ALA A 302 -13.40 19.33 9.10
CA ALA A 302 -14.33 19.91 10.05
C ALA A 302 -14.41 19.08 11.33
N THR A 303 -15.03 19.65 12.36
CA THR A 303 -15.35 18.98 13.61
C THR A 303 -16.85 18.99 13.87
N TYR A 304 -17.36 17.92 14.46
CA TYR A 304 -18.76 17.79 14.83
C TYR A 304 -18.90 17.53 16.33
N ASN A 305 -19.67 18.39 17.01
CA ASN A 305 -20.02 18.20 18.41
C ASN A 305 -21.20 17.24 18.50
N GLY A 306 -20.99 16.09 19.14
CA GLY A 306 -22.10 15.20 19.48
C GLY A 306 -22.85 15.64 20.73
N ASP A 307 -23.98 14.98 21.00
CA ASP A 307 -24.87 15.30 22.13
C ASP A 307 -24.37 14.78 23.49
N THR A 308 -23.16 14.24 23.55
CA THR A 308 -22.57 13.60 24.74
C THR A 308 -21.96 14.60 25.73
N GLY A 309 -21.82 15.88 25.33
CA GLY A 309 -21.06 16.89 26.07
C GLY A 309 -19.54 16.70 25.99
N ALA A 310 -19.06 15.72 25.21
CA ALA A 310 -17.64 15.49 24.97
C ALA A 310 -17.04 16.56 24.03
N SER A 311 -15.78 16.90 24.26
CA SER A 311 -15.01 17.81 23.41
C SER A 311 -14.12 17.05 22.42
N HIS A 312 -13.56 17.75 21.44
CA HIS A 312 -12.55 17.21 20.53
C HIS A 312 -11.36 18.18 20.46
N GLN A 313 -10.16 17.63 20.31
CA GLN A 313 -8.94 18.42 20.09
C GLN A 313 -8.24 17.96 18.82
N TRP A 314 -7.60 18.90 18.10
CA TRP A 314 -6.89 18.53 16.89
C TRP A 314 -5.68 19.43 16.62
N TYR A 315 -4.64 18.84 16.05
CA TYR A 315 -3.46 19.51 15.53
C TYR A 315 -3.47 19.39 14.01
N GLY A 316 -3.21 20.49 13.31
CA GLY A 316 -3.23 20.54 11.84
C GLY A 316 -1.97 21.17 11.27
N GLU A 317 -1.28 20.50 10.35
CA GLU A 317 -0.07 21.03 9.70
C GLU A 317 0.09 20.51 8.27
N GLY A 318 0.49 21.38 7.34
CA GLY A 318 0.99 20.97 6.01
C GLY A 318 -0.03 20.34 5.06
N ASN A 319 -1.33 20.34 5.39
CA ASN A 319 -2.39 19.80 4.53
C ASN A 319 -2.63 20.73 3.34
N LYS A 320 -2.73 20.15 2.14
CA LYS A 320 -2.91 20.89 0.89
C LYS A 320 -4.14 20.43 0.14
N ARG A 321 -4.70 21.30 -0.68
CA ARG A 321 -5.72 20.99 -1.67
C ARG A 321 -5.30 21.43 -3.06
N TRP A 322 -5.69 20.67 -4.06
CA TRP A 322 -5.52 21.02 -5.46
C TRP A 322 -6.48 22.15 -5.87
N THR A 323 -5.99 23.11 -6.65
CA THR A 323 -6.82 24.09 -7.36
C THR A 323 -6.33 24.26 -8.80
N SER A 324 -7.14 24.86 -9.66
CA SER A 324 -6.72 25.19 -11.03
C SER A 324 -5.54 26.17 -11.09
N ALA A 325 -5.26 26.92 -10.01
CA ALA A 325 -4.14 27.84 -9.90
C ALA A 325 -2.88 27.22 -9.25
N GLY A 326 -2.94 25.94 -8.85
CA GLY A 326 -1.91 25.24 -8.09
C GLY A 326 -2.39 24.82 -6.69
N ASP A 327 -1.49 24.22 -5.91
CA ASP A 327 -1.82 23.76 -4.57
C ASP A 327 -2.06 24.93 -3.62
N ALA A 328 -3.13 24.84 -2.84
CA ALA A 328 -3.48 25.78 -1.77
C ALA A 328 -3.52 25.04 -0.42
N ASP A 329 -3.61 25.78 0.69
CA ASP A 329 -3.89 25.16 1.98
C ASP A 329 -5.28 24.51 1.97
N ALA A 330 -5.39 23.35 2.61
CA ALA A 330 -6.68 22.69 2.84
C ALA A 330 -7.59 23.59 3.67
N ARG A 331 -8.88 23.66 3.32
CA ARG A 331 -9.86 24.49 4.01
C ARG A 331 -10.29 23.80 5.29
N ILE A 332 -10.41 24.61 6.33
CA ILE A 332 -10.98 24.23 7.60
C ILE A 332 -12.39 24.84 7.65
N GLY A 333 -13.40 24.00 7.79
CA GLY A 333 -14.80 24.39 7.90
C GLY A 333 -15.16 24.74 9.34
N GLN A 334 -16.34 24.30 9.79
CA GLN A 334 -16.71 24.40 11.21
C GLN A 334 -15.75 23.55 12.03
N ALA A 335 -14.80 24.20 12.73
CA ALA A 335 -13.80 23.51 13.52
C ALA A 335 -13.51 24.26 14.82
N VAL A 336 -13.56 23.55 15.95
CA VAL A 336 -13.11 24.05 17.26
C VAL A 336 -12.12 23.08 17.91
N GLY A 337 -11.41 23.53 18.95
CA GLY A 337 -10.46 22.69 19.68
C GLY A 337 -9.10 22.49 19.01
N GLN A 338 -8.70 23.38 18.10
CA GLN A 338 -7.36 23.35 17.52
C GLN A 338 -6.29 23.60 18.61
N VAL A 339 -5.23 22.82 18.59
CA VAL A 339 -4.05 22.98 19.47
C VAL A 339 -2.79 23.27 18.65
N SER A 340 -1.76 23.83 19.28
CA SER A 340 -0.51 24.24 18.62
C SER A 340 0.58 23.16 18.59
N THR A 341 0.39 22.06 19.33
CA THR A 341 1.39 20.99 19.48
C THR A 341 0.76 19.66 19.09
N PRO A 342 1.43 18.81 18.29
CA PRO A 342 0.90 17.50 17.95
C PRO A 342 0.76 16.62 19.19
N PHE A 343 -0.21 15.73 19.17
CA PHE A 343 -0.34 14.68 20.16
C PHE A 343 0.74 13.63 19.95
N ALA A 344 1.24 13.03 21.04
CA ALA A 344 2.16 11.91 20.95
C ALA A 344 1.52 10.77 20.15
N ALA A 345 2.23 10.30 19.13
CA ALA A 345 1.80 9.20 18.27
C ALA A 345 2.99 8.32 17.90
N ALA A 346 2.71 7.08 17.50
CA ALA A 346 3.72 6.21 16.92
C ALA A 346 4.35 6.89 15.68
N PRO A 347 5.68 6.80 15.47
CA PRO A 347 6.33 7.46 14.35
C PRO A 347 5.77 7.01 13.00
N VAL A 348 5.55 7.99 12.12
CA VAL A 348 5.21 7.82 10.70
C VAL A 348 6.09 8.79 9.91
N THR A 349 6.82 8.26 8.92
CA THR A 349 7.64 9.08 8.03
C THR A 349 6.74 10.06 7.31
N THR A 350 6.87 11.34 7.65
CA THR A 350 5.97 12.38 7.15
C THR A 350 6.64 13.18 6.04
N THR A 351 6.01 13.27 4.88
CA THR A 351 6.46 14.07 3.74
C THR A 351 5.52 15.26 3.49
N SER A 352 5.88 16.17 2.56
CA SER A 352 4.95 17.22 2.13
C SER A 352 3.71 16.61 1.45
N ALA A 353 2.55 17.28 1.53
CA ALA A 353 1.33 16.78 0.87
C ALA A 353 1.50 16.55 -0.65
N ALA A 354 2.30 17.35 -1.35
CA ALA A 354 2.59 17.14 -2.77
C ALA A 354 3.44 15.88 -3.03
N GLN A 355 4.37 15.57 -2.11
CA GLN A 355 5.16 14.34 -2.16
C GLN A 355 4.27 13.13 -1.83
N ALA A 356 3.43 13.24 -0.78
CA ALA A 356 2.42 12.25 -0.46
C ALA A 356 1.51 11.93 -1.66
N TYR A 357 1.07 12.94 -2.42
CA TYR A 357 0.32 12.72 -3.67
C TYR A 357 1.08 11.80 -4.66
N THR A 358 2.39 12.00 -4.80
CA THR A 358 3.20 11.17 -5.69
C THR A 358 3.36 9.74 -5.16
N ASP A 359 3.68 9.61 -3.88
CA ASP A 359 4.01 8.33 -3.25
C ASP A 359 2.77 7.43 -3.11
N VAL A 360 1.66 8.00 -2.67
CA VAL A 360 0.39 7.27 -2.52
C VAL A 360 -0.12 6.77 -3.87
N LEU A 361 -0.08 7.58 -4.94
CA LEU A 361 -0.46 7.11 -6.27
C LEU A 361 0.46 6.00 -6.79
N ALA A 362 1.74 6.00 -6.41
CA ALA A 362 2.68 4.95 -6.78
C ALA A 362 2.46 3.64 -6.00
N ASN A 363 2.17 3.75 -4.71
CA ASN A 363 2.33 2.65 -3.76
C ASN A 363 1.02 2.13 -3.16
N ALA A 364 -0.07 2.90 -3.15
CA ALA A 364 -1.28 2.48 -2.43
C ALA A 364 -2.01 1.28 -3.05
N GLY A 365 -2.71 0.53 -2.20
CA GLY A 365 -3.48 -0.66 -2.57
C GLY A 365 -2.60 -1.89 -2.70
N ALA A 366 -3.17 -2.97 -3.26
CA ALA A 366 -2.43 -4.18 -3.61
C ALA A 366 -1.48 -3.92 -4.79
N SER A 367 -0.43 -3.14 -4.51
CA SER A 367 0.31 -2.35 -5.50
C SER A 367 1.40 -3.11 -6.24
N LEU A 368 1.78 -4.28 -5.71
CA LEU A 368 2.65 -5.25 -6.40
C LEU A 368 2.06 -5.66 -7.74
N VAL A 369 0.77 -6.01 -7.74
CA VAL A 369 0.04 -6.36 -8.96
C VAL A 369 -1.35 -5.76 -8.92
N ARG A 370 -1.48 -4.44 -9.13
CA ARG A 370 -2.79 -3.76 -9.23
C ARG A 370 -3.63 -4.40 -10.33
N ASP A 371 -4.92 -4.60 -10.05
CA ASP A 371 -5.86 -5.04 -11.08
C ASP A 371 -6.47 -3.85 -11.83
N ALA A 372 -7.40 -4.15 -12.73
CA ALA A 372 -8.01 -3.14 -13.59
C ALA A 372 -8.76 -2.03 -12.83
N VAL A 373 -9.31 -2.32 -11.65
CA VAL A 373 -10.04 -1.34 -10.82
C VAL A 373 -9.04 -0.43 -10.11
N ASP A 374 -8.05 -1.00 -9.41
CA ASP A 374 -7.03 -0.21 -8.69
C ASP A 374 -6.27 0.71 -9.67
N GLU A 375 -5.91 0.17 -10.86
CA GLU A 375 -5.28 0.98 -11.89
C GLU A 375 -6.20 2.07 -12.45
N ARG A 376 -7.52 1.81 -12.58
CA ARG A 376 -8.50 2.79 -13.03
C ARG A 376 -8.59 3.93 -12.01
N LEU A 377 -8.74 3.62 -10.73
CA LEU A 377 -8.84 4.60 -9.64
C LEU A 377 -7.62 5.53 -9.61
N VAL A 378 -6.41 4.98 -9.70
CA VAL A 378 -5.19 5.81 -9.79
C VAL A 378 -5.20 6.71 -11.03
N ARG A 379 -5.66 6.21 -12.19
CA ARG A 379 -5.78 7.01 -13.41
C ARG A 379 -6.85 8.10 -13.28
N GLU A 380 -7.95 7.84 -12.61
CA GLU A 380 -9.03 8.80 -12.35
C GLU A 380 -8.53 9.97 -11.51
N VAL A 381 -7.79 9.68 -10.43
CA VAL A 381 -7.13 10.70 -9.61
C VAL A 381 -6.17 11.54 -10.45
N GLN A 382 -5.35 10.91 -11.30
CA GLN A 382 -4.40 11.62 -12.18
C GLN A 382 -5.08 12.51 -13.22
N THR A 383 -6.23 12.08 -13.74
CA THR A 383 -6.92 12.74 -14.87
C THR A 383 -8.04 13.67 -14.44
N GLY A 384 -8.46 13.63 -13.18
CA GLY A 384 -9.56 14.45 -12.69
C GLY A 384 -10.93 14.01 -13.20
N VAL A 385 -11.11 12.72 -13.46
CA VAL A 385 -12.39 12.11 -13.84
C VAL A 385 -12.82 11.08 -12.80
N GLY A 386 -14.02 10.51 -12.94
CA GLY A 386 -14.55 9.52 -12.01
C GLY A 386 -16.02 9.81 -11.68
N SER A 387 -16.69 8.85 -11.05
CA SER A 387 -18.05 9.01 -10.57
C SER A 387 -18.26 8.24 -9.27
N PHE A 388 -19.26 8.62 -8.47
CA PHE A 388 -19.84 7.71 -7.47
C PHE A 388 -20.48 6.50 -8.15
N LYS A 389 -20.63 5.43 -7.35
CA LYS A 389 -21.14 4.12 -7.80
C LYS A 389 -22.31 3.72 -6.93
N ASP A 390 -23.41 3.30 -7.54
CA ASP A 390 -24.50 2.60 -6.84
C ASP A 390 -24.35 1.07 -6.93
N ALA A 391 -23.49 0.58 -7.83
CA ALA A 391 -23.15 -0.82 -7.98
C ALA A 391 -21.74 -0.99 -8.60
N PRO A 392 -21.10 -2.16 -8.44
CA PRO A 392 -19.87 -2.50 -9.16
C PRO A 392 -20.10 -2.48 -10.68
N ASP A 393 -19.19 -1.85 -11.45
CA ASP A 393 -19.25 -1.90 -12.92
C ASP A 393 -19.07 -3.34 -13.44
N ALA A 394 -18.02 -4.00 -12.93
CA ALA A 394 -17.68 -5.39 -13.16
C ALA A 394 -16.54 -5.79 -12.22
N TYR A 395 -16.56 -7.03 -11.73
CA TYR A 395 -15.42 -7.59 -11.02
C TYR A 395 -14.27 -7.90 -11.99
N PRO A 396 -13.03 -7.46 -11.72
CA PRO A 396 -11.89 -7.83 -12.54
C PRO A 396 -11.68 -9.33 -12.60
N THR A 397 -11.45 -9.87 -13.80
CA THR A 397 -10.87 -11.21 -13.94
C THR A 397 -9.39 -11.12 -13.61
N LEU A 398 -8.97 -11.80 -12.54
CA LEU A 398 -7.57 -11.87 -12.17
C LEU A 398 -6.86 -12.92 -13.02
N ALA A 399 -5.64 -12.60 -13.47
CA ALA A 399 -4.81 -13.57 -14.16
C ALA A 399 -4.50 -14.74 -13.21
N ALA A 400 -4.76 -15.96 -13.65
CA ALA A 400 -4.28 -17.13 -12.95
C ALA A 400 -2.75 -17.12 -12.93
N GLY A 401 -2.17 -17.60 -11.85
CA GLY A 401 -0.73 -17.83 -11.73
C GLY A 401 -0.47 -19.16 -11.04
N SER A 402 0.73 -19.69 -11.25
CA SER A 402 1.23 -20.85 -10.53
C SER A 402 2.16 -20.37 -9.43
N ALA A 403 2.00 -20.91 -8.23
CA ALA A 403 3.01 -20.76 -7.21
C ALA A 403 4.34 -21.34 -7.70
N PRO A 404 5.48 -20.76 -7.27
CA PRO A 404 6.78 -21.39 -7.42
C PRO A 404 6.81 -22.82 -6.84
N VAL A 405 7.80 -23.60 -7.27
CA VAL A 405 8.09 -24.90 -6.65
C VAL A 405 8.55 -24.66 -5.21
N ASP A 406 8.05 -25.51 -4.32
CA ASP A 406 8.23 -25.54 -2.87
C ASP A 406 8.23 -27.04 -2.53
N THR A 407 9.43 -27.61 -2.39
CA THR A 407 9.68 -29.06 -2.41
C THR A 407 9.31 -29.71 -1.08
N ASP A 408 9.54 -29.04 0.04
CA ASP A 408 9.19 -29.54 1.37
C ASP A 408 7.80 -29.09 1.87
N GLY A 409 7.17 -28.15 1.16
CA GLY A 409 5.81 -27.69 1.44
C GLY A 409 5.72 -26.71 2.59
N ASP A 410 6.82 -26.09 3.00
CA ASP A 410 6.87 -25.17 4.13
C ASP A 410 6.40 -23.75 3.80
N GLY A 411 6.10 -23.49 2.52
CA GLY A 411 5.56 -22.23 2.01
C GLY A 411 6.60 -21.31 1.38
N MET A 412 7.90 -21.59 1.49
CA MET A 412 8.95 -20.88 0.78
C MET A 412 9.25 -21.52 -0.58
N PRO A 413 9.59 -20.72 -1.61
CA PRO A 413 10.05 -21.25 -2.89
C PRO A 413 11.49 -21.79 -2.84
N ASP A 414 11.73 -22.97 -3.44
CA ASP A 414 13.07 -23.57 -3.57
C ASP A 414 14.12 -22.57 -4.09
N SER A 415 13.71 -21.72 -5.03
CA SER A 415 14.59 -20.70 -5.65
C SER A 415 14.99 -19.59 -4.68
N TYR A 416 14.10 -19.22 -3.76
CA TYR A 416 14.41 -18.25 -2.72
C TYR A 416 15.35 -18.88 -1.71
N GLU A 417 15.01 -20.07 -1.23
CA GLU A 417 15.78 -20.76 -0.19
C GLU A 417 17.22 -21.03 -0.62
N SER A 418 17.40 -21.58 -1.82
CA SER A 418 18.71 -21.85 -2.41
C SER A 418 19.63 -20.63 -2.50
N SER A 419 19.07 -19.41 -2.45
CA SER A 419 19.83 -18.15 -2.55
C SER A 419 19.91 -17.35 -1.24
N HIS A 420 19.19 -17.75 -0.18
CA HIS A 420 19.07 -17.00 1.08
C HIS A 420 19.49 -17.79 2.32
N GLY A 421 20.11 -18.96 2.15
CA GLY A 421 20.75 -19.70 3.24
C GLY A 421 19.83 -20.67 3.99
N THR A 422 18.64 -20.92 3.46
CA THR A 422 17.72 -21.98 3.91
C THR A 422 17.77 -23.18 2.96
N ASN A 423 17.07 -24.28 3.29
CA ASN A 423 17.20 -25.55 2.59
C ASN A 423 15.88 -26.02 1.93
N PRO A 424 15.80 -26.06 0.59
CA PRO A 424 14.60 -26.51 -0.15
C PRO A 424 14.05 -27.91 0.17
N GLY A 425 14.80 -28.72 0.92
CA GLY A 425 14.39 -30.07 1.32
C GLY A 425 14.08 -30.21 2.81
N ALA A 426 14.03 -29.13 3.58
CA ALA A 426 13.83 -29.18 5.03
C ALA A 426 12.99 -28.00 5.51
N ALA A 427 11.83 -28.30 6.11
CA ALA A 427 10.88 -27.28 6.57
C ALA A 427 11.49 -26.34 7.63
N ASP A 428 12.05 -25.24 7.16
CA ASP A 428 12.82 -24.25 7.93
C ASP A 428 12.31 -22.81 7.72
N ALA A 429 11.11 -22.66 7.14
CA ALA A 429 10.34 -21.42 7.06
C ALA A 429 10.20 -20.66 8.38
N VAL A 430 10.16 -21.38 9.51
CA VAL A 430 10.06 -20.81 10.86
C VAL A 430 11.44 -20.83 11.52
N GLY A 431 11.85 -19.70 12.08
CA GLY A 431 13.20 -19.46 12.56
C GLY A 431 13.88 -18.35 11.79
N ASP A 432 14.92 -17.77 12.39
CA ASP A 432 15.59 -16.57 11.91
C ASP A 432 17.03 -16.92 11.50
N ALA A 433 17.23 -17.38 10.27
CA ALA A 433 18.52 -17.86 9.81
C ALA A 433 19.58 -16.75 9.68
N ASN A 434 19.14 -15.49 9.51
CA ASN A 434 20.04 -14.35 9.31
C ASN A 434 20.18 -13.44 10.56
N GLY A 435 19.42 -13.70 11.63
CA GLY A 435 19.47 -12.99 12.90
C GLY A 435 18.82 -11.61 12.89
N ASN A 436 17.93 -11.30 11.93
CA ASN A 436 17.33 -9.98 11.78
C ASN A 436 16.03 -9.78 12.60
N GLY A 437 15.58 -10.82 13.31
CA GLY A 437 14.38 -10.85 14.14
C GLY A 437 13.09 -11.28 13.44
N TYR A 438 13.16 -11.63 12.15
CA TYR A 438 12.04 -12.12 11.35
C TYR A 438 12.22 -13.61 11.01
N ASP A 439 11.13 -14.36 10.88
CA ASP A 439 11.23 -15.73 10.38
C ASP A 439 11.63 -15.75 8.89
N ASN A 440 12.27 -16.83 8.44
CA ASN A 440 12.72 -17.00 7.06
C ASN A 440 11.58 -16.81 6.04
N ILE A 441 10.35 -17.25 6.39
CA ILE A 441 9.16 -17.02 5.57
C ILE A 441 8.76 -15.54 5.50
N GLU A 442 8.95 -14.78 6.58
CA GLU A 442 8.72 -13.34 6.59
C GLU A 442 9.72 -12.64 5.69
N ASP A 443 11.00 -12.99 5.77
CA ASP A 443 12.02 -12.46 4.88
C ASP A 443 11.66 -12.72 3.42
N TRP A 444 11.21 -13.93 3.10
CA TRP A 444 10.75 -14.26 1.75
C TRP A 444 9.61 -13.35 1.31
N PHE A 445 8.47 -13.34 2.01
CA PHE A 445 7.33 -12.58 1.54
C PHE A 445 7.52 -11.06 1.65
N ASN A 446 8.42 -10.58 2.52
CA ASN A 446 8.79 -9.17 2.59
C ASN A 446 9.69 -8.79 1.42
N SER A 447 10.59 -9.67 0.96
CA SER A 447 11.41 -9.44 -0.23
C SER A 447 10.56 -9.19 -1.49
N LEU A 448 9.37 -9.82 -1.58
CA LEU A 448 8.42 -9.59 -2.67
C LEU A 448 7.89 -8.14 -2.69
N ALA A 449 7.78 -7.51 -1.51
CA ALA A 449 7.33 -6.13 -1.35
C ALA A 449 8.42 -5.08 -1.66
N VAL A 450 9.71 -5.46 -1.58
CA VAL A 450 10.87 -4.55 -1.75
C VAL A 450 11.07 -4.11 -3.21
N GLY A 451 10.48 -4.79 -4.19
CA GLY A 451 10.60 -4.46 -5.63
C GLY A 451 10.12 -3.07 -6.06
N ARG A 452 9.59 -2.25 -5.15
CA ARG A 452 9.34 -0.81 -5.34
C ARG A 452 9.83 0.10 -4.19
N VAL A 453 10.43 -0.46 -3.14
CA VAL A 453 11.01 0.29 -2.03
C VAL A 453 12.50 0.51 -2.30
N THR A 454 12.82 1.32 -3.32
CA THR A 454 14.17 1.92 -3.38
C THR A 454 14.14 3.25 -2.64
N ALA A 455 14.15 3.17 -1.31
CA ALA A 455 14.74 4.14 -0.36
C ALA A 455 14.23 3.85 1.07
N PHE A 456 14.62 2.73 1.66
CA PHE A 456 14.65 2.59 3.11
C PHE A 456 15.95 1.85 3.46
N ASP A 457 16.95 2.59 3.92
CA ASP A 457 18.16 2.07 4.52
C ASP A 457 17.99 2.18 6.05
N PRO A 458 18.00 1.08 6.82
CA PRO A 458 17.62 1.08 8.24
C PRO A 458 18.75 1.53 9.20
N ALA A 459 19.81 2.17 8.74
CA ALA A 459 20.93 2.59 9.59
C ALA A 459 21.22 4.11 9.55
N ALA A 460 20.48 4.92 10.31
CA ALA A 460 20.92 6.29 10.64
C ALA A 460 20.30 6.84 11.94
N GLY A 461 20.77 6.33 13.08
CA GLY A 461 20.67 7.02 14.37
C GLY A 461 21.84 8.00 14.56
N SER A 462 21.50 9.23 14.96
CA SER A 462 22.36 10.33 15.45
C SER A 462 23.61 10.71 14.63
N GLY A 463 23.49 11.76 13.81
CA GLY A 463 24.63 12.51 13.30
C GLY A 463 24.19 13.69 12.44
N THR A 464 24.67 14.89 12.76
CA THR A 464 24.49 16.13 12.01
C THR A 464 24.61 15.94 10.50
N ALA A 465 23.63 16.48 9.76
CA ALA A 465 23.48 16.36 8.31
C ALA A 465 24.77 16.67 7.53
N PRO A 466 25.22 15.76 6.65
CA PRO A 466 26.02 16.11 5.49
C PRO A 466 25.17 16.12 4.21
N ALA A 467 25.53 17.00 3.29
CA ALA A 467 24.85 17.21 2.01
C ALA A 467 24.73 15.92 1.19
N ALA A 468 23.54 15.70 0.61
CA ALA A 468 23.20 14.54 -0.20
C ALA A 468 24.13 14.35 -1.41
N SER A 469 24.80 13.21 -1.49
CA SER A 469 25.29 12.67 -2.76
C SER A 469 24.34 11.57 -3.23
N THR A 470 23.41 11.91 -4.12
CA THR A 470 22.68 10.91 -4.91
C THR A 470 23.65 10.35 -5.94
N SER A 471 23.77 9.03 -6.05
CA SER A 471 24.45 8.43 -7.20
C SER A 471 23.63 8.78 -8.44
N ALA A 472 24.20 9.63 -9.30
CA ALA A 472 23.52 10.08 -10.50
C ALA A 472 23.26 8.89 -11.43
N ASP A 473 22.02 8.75 -11.88
CA ASP A 473 21.68 7.87 -12.99
C ASP A 473 22.45 8.34 -14.23
N THR A 474 23.41 7.52 -14.67
CA THR A 474 24.28 7.78 -15.82
C THR A 474 23.93 6.90 -17.02
N ALA A 475 22.90 6.04 -16.90
CA ALA A 475 22.55 5.10 -17.95
C ALA A 475 21.69 5.78 -19.02
N ALA A 476 22.10 5.71 -20.29
CA ALA A 476 21.33 6.27 -21.39
C ALA A 476 20.07 5.42 -21.68
N PRO A 477 18.93 6.04 -22.03
CA PRO A 477 17.76 5.28 -22.45
C PRO A 477 18.05 4.58 -23.77
N THR A 478 17.56 3.34 -23.95
CA THR A 478 17.70 2.59 -25.21
C THR A 478 16.33 2.18 -25.77
N VAL A 479 16.26 1.69 -27.02
CA VAL A 479 15.00 1.30 -27.67
C VAL A 479 14.74 -0.19 -27.49
N ALA A 480 13.72 -0.52 -26.70
CA ALA A 480 13.25 -1.89 -26.46
C ALA A 480 12.46 -2.48 -27.64
N LYS A 481 11.67 -1.68 -28.36
CA LYS A 481 10.80 -2.19 -29.45
C LYS A 481 10.46 -1.13 -30.49
N ILE A 482 10.39 -1.52 -31.77
CA ILE A 482 9.92 -0.65 -32.86
C ILE A 482 8.80 -1.28 -33.68
N ARG A 483 7.88 -0.43 -34.17
CA ARG A 483 6.87 -0.78 -35.18
C ARG A 483 6.72 0.36 -36.21
N PRO A 484 6.57 0.08 -37.51
CA PRO A 484 6.79 -1.22 -38.16
C PRO A 484 8.21 -1.76 -37.91
N THR A 485 8.37 -3.08 -37.91
CA THR A 485 9.68 -3.72 -37.69
C THR A 485 10.64 -3.42 -38.84
N ARG A 486 11.95 -3.61 -38.63
CA ARG A 486 12.97 -3.35 -39.65
C ARG A 486 12.68 -4.17 -40.91
N GLY A 487 12.60 -3.51 -42.06
CA GLY A 487 12.37 -4.16 -43.35
C GLY A 487 10.94 -4.65 -43.59
N ALA A 488 9.97 -4.34 -42.71
CA ALA A 488 8.58 -4.78 -42.86
C ALA A 488 8.02 -4.39 -44.23
N LYS A 489 7.37 -5.35 -44.92
CA LYS A 489 6.70 -5.16 -46.22
C LYS A 489 5.19 -5.14 -46.02
N ARG A 490 4.47 -4.60 -47.02
CA ARG A 490 2.99 -4.53 -47.04
C ARG A 490 2.39 -3.83 -45.81
N VAL A 491 3.10 -2.86 -45.24
CA VAL A 491 2.62 -2.05 -44.11
C VAL A 491 1.41 -1.22 -44.56
N ALA A 492 0.39 -1.10 -43.72
CA ALA A 492 -0.78 -0.28 -44.02
C ALA A 492 -0.37 1.20 -44.26
N ARG A 493 -1.11 1.91 -45.11
CA ARG A 493 -0.74 3.28 -45.53
C ARG A 493 -0.97 4.31 -44.43
N ASP A 494 -1.90 4.03 -43.54
CA ASP A 494 -2.25 4.72 -42.30
C ASP A 494 -1.40 4.25 -41.10
N ALA A 495 -0.36 3.44 -41.33
CA ALA A 495 0.41 2.86 -40.24
C ALA A 495 1.20 3.92 -39.47
N ASN A 496 0.97 3.92 -38.17
CA ASN A 496 1.73 4.67 -37.19
C ASN A 496 3.11 4.07 -36.93
N VAL A 497 4.11 4.94 -36.78
CA VAL A 497 5.44 4.54 -36.28
C VAL A 497 5.43 4.60 -34.76
N LYS A 498 5.92 3.55 -34.09
CA LYS A 498 5.98 3.43 -32.64
C LYS A 498 7.38 3.00 -32.21
N VAL A 499 7.95 3.70 -31.24
CA VAL A 499 9.25 3.41 -30.62
C VAL A 499 9.03 3.29 -29.11
N THR A 500 9.29 2.10 -28.55
CA THR A 500 9.22 1.83 -27.10
C THR A 500 10.62 1.78 -26.53
N TRP A 501 10.81 2.43 -25.40
CA TRP A 501 12.08 2.68 -24.73
C TRP A 501 12.22 1.79 -23.49
N THR A 502 13.45 1.54 -23.05
CA THR A 502 13.75 0.77 -21.82
C THR A 502 13.27 1.47 -20.57
N GLU A 503 13.13 2.80 -20.62
CA GLU A 503 12.79 3.64 -19.48
C GLU A 503 11.99 4.88 -19.90
N LYS A 504 11.67 5.73 -18.91
CA LYS A 504 10.91 6.96 -19.12
C LYS A 504 11.83 8.08 -19.64
N LEU A 505 11.46 8.61 -20.80
CA LEU A 505 12.06 9.82 -21.36
C LEU A 505 11.62 11.09 -20.62
N ARG A 506 12.50 12.09 -20.56
CA ARG A 506 12.13 13.47 -20.20
C ARG A 506 11.25 14.04 -21.29
N ARG A 507 10.00 14.40 -20.96
CA ARG A 507 8.99 14.86 -21.94
C ARG A 507 9.49 16.02 -22.81
N ALA A 508 10.22 16.96 -22.23
CA ALA A 508 10.76 18.13 -22.94
C ALA A 508 11.85 17.80 -23.97
N SER A 509 12.47 16.62 -23.92
CA SER A 509 13.50 16.18 -24.88
C SER A 509 12.88 15.60 -26.16
N VAL A 510 11.62 15.15 -26.10
CA VAL A 510 10.88 14.62 -27.25
C VAL A 510 10.22 15.76 -28.03
N LYS A 511 10.97 16.34 -28.96
CA LYS A 511 10.55 17.46 -29.82
C LYS A 511 9.98 16.95 -31.14
N LYS A 512 9.26 17.82 -31.87
CA LYS A 512 8.57 17.48 -33.15
C LYS A 512 9.48 16.77 -34.17
N ASP A 513 10.78 17.01 -34.15
CA ASP A 513 11.75 16.43 -35.08
C ASP A 513 12.65 15.33 -34.47
N SER A 514 12.34 14.86 -33.25
CA SER A 514 13.09 13.81 -32.56
C SER A 514 12.90 12.43 -33.20
N VAL A 515 11.76 12.17 -33.84
CA VAL A 515 11.54 11.00 -34.69
C VAL A 515 11.05 11.46 -36.05
N VAL A 516 11.81 11.13 -37.11
CA VAL A 516 11.57 11.66 -38.46
C VAL A 516 11.27 10.51 -39.42
N LEU A 517 10.24 10.69 -40.23
CA LEU A 517 9.88 9.80 -41.34
C LEU A 517 10.20 10.46 -42.68
N THR A 518 10.90 9.76 -43.57
CA THR A 518 11.24 10.23 -44.93
C THR A 518 11.01 9.13 -45.96
N ARG A 519 10.54 9.46 -47.16
CA ARG A 519 10.45 8.48 -48.26
C ARG A 519 11.84 8.22 -48.84
N LYS A 520 12.14 6.97 -49.22
CA LYS A 520 13.36 6.61 -49.95
C LYS A 520 13.48 7.46 -51.23
N GLY A 521 14.67 8.03 -51.46
CA GLY A 521 14.92 8.95 -52.58
C GLY A 521 14.42 10.39 -52.38
N SER A 522 13.95 10.76 -51.18
CA SER A 522 13.52 12.12 -50.85
C SER A 522 14.19 12.60 -49.57
N SER A 523 14.54 13.88 -49.52
CA SER A 523 14.96 14.58 -48.29
C SER A 523 13.79 15.20 -47.52
N ARG A 524 12.63 15.37 -48.17
CA ARG A 524 11.41 15.92 -47.54
C ARG A 524 10.90 15.01 -46.43
N LYS A 525 10.72 15.58 -45.24
CA LYS A 525 10.09 14.95 -44.07
C LYS A 525 8.60 14.76 -44.34
N ILE A 526 8.04 13.65 -43.86
CA ILE A 526 6.59 13.43 -43.83
C ILE A 526 6.03 14.19 -42.64
N ASP A 527 5.03 15.03 -42.90
CA ASP A 527 4.29 15.76 -41.87
C ASP A 527 3.53 14.75 -41.00
N ALA A 528 3.73 14.84 -39.69
CA ALA A 528 3.28 13.84 -38.74
C ALA A 528 3.21 14.43 -37.34
N THR A 529 2.22 13.98 -36.57
CA THR A 529 2.07 14.29 -35.15
C THR A 529 2.94 13.36 -34.33
N LEU A 530 3.81 13.94 -33.50
CA LEU A 530 4.65 13.19 -32.57
C LEU A 530 4.03 13.26 -31.16
N THR A 531 3.76 12.10 -30.57
CA THR A 531 3.18 11.99 -29.23
C THR A 531 4.05 11.08 -28.36
N TYR A 532 4.48 11.58 -27.20
CA TYR A 532 5.09 10.74 -26.17
C TYR A 532 4.01 10.25 -25.20
N ILE A 533 3.98 8.94 -24.95
CA ILE A 533 3.04 8.23 -24.08
C ILE A 533 3.86 7.63 -22.93
N PRO A 534 4.05 8.36 -21.81
CA PRO A 534 4.96 7.96 -20.74
C PRO A 534 4.56 6.65 -20.05
N SER A 535 3.27 6.37 -19.93
CA SER A 535 2.75 5.13 -19.33
C SER A 535 3.13 3.86 -20.10
N LYS A 536 3.62 4.00 -21.33
CA LYS A 536 4.00 2.91 -22.23
C LYS A 536 5.47 2.99 -22.66
N ASN A 537 6.25 3.89 -22.05
CA ASN A 537 7.60 4.30 -22.48
C ASN A 537 7.67 4.44 -24.00
N ARG A 538 6.70 5.09 -24.64
CA ARG A 538 6.50 4.99 -26.09
C ARG A 538 6.32 6.33 -26.77
N VAL A 539 7.08 6.53 -27.83
CA VAL A 539 6.89 7.62 -28.78
C VAL A 539 6.12 7.08 -29.99
N ARG A 540 5.03 7.75 -30.36
CA ARG A 540 4.19 7.48 -31.54
C ARG A 540 4.34 8.64 -32.52
N LEU A 541 4.62 8.33 -33.79
CA LEU A 541 4.65 9.28 -34.89
C LEU A 541 3.53 8.89 -35.87
N ASP A 542 2.54 9.77 -35.99
CA ASP A 542 1.31 9.57 -36.78
C ASP A 542 1.34 10.45 -38.04
N PRO A 543 1.53 9.89 -39.25
CA PRO A 543 1.49 10.66 -40.49
C PRO A 543 0.16 11.40 -40.64
N GLU A 544 0.19 12.70 -40.92
CA GLU A 544 -1.02 13.51 -41.09
C GLU A 544 -1.84 13.10 -42.33
N ARG A 545 -1.22 12.35 -43.25
CA ARG A 545 -1.86 11.78 -44.44
C ARG A 545 -1.36 10.36 -44.67
N ASP A 546 -2.21 9.55 -45.27
CA ASP A 546 -1.86 8.21 -45.75
C ASP A 546 -0.56 8.22 -46.56
N LEU A 547 0.35 7.35 -46.15
CA LEU A 547 1.60 7.10 -46.85
C LEU A 547 1.32 6.57 -48.26
N ARG A 548 2.14 6.95 -49.24
CA ARG A 548 2.04 6.46 -50.63
C ARG A 548 2.09 4.93 -50.69
N LYS A 549 1.28 4.34 -51.56
CA LYS A 549 1.29 2.91 -51.93
C LYS A 549 2.66 2.47 -52.43
N ARG A 550 3.08 1.23 -52.09
CA ARG A 550 4.31 0.58 -52.58
C ARG A 550 5.57 1.45 -52.45
N ALA A 551 5.67 2.24 -51.39
CA ALA A 551 6.79 3.14 -51.16
C ALA A 551 7.56 2.72 -49.90
N THR A 552 8.89 2.80 -49.96
CA THR A 552 9.75 2.56 -48.80
C THR A 552 9.95 3.86 -48.02
N TYR A 553 9.74 3.81 -46.71
CA TYR A 553 9.99 4.89 -45.78
C TYR A 553 11.12 4.55 -44.83
N ARG A 554 11.91 5.56 -44.48
CA ARG A 554 13.01 5.50 -43.52
C ARG A 554 12.62 6.31 -42.28
N VAL A 555 12.75 5.68 -41.11
CA VAL A 555 12.60 6.31 -39.81
C VAL A 555 13.98 6.63 -39.25
N VAL A 556 14.12 7.78 -38.60
CA VAL A 556 15.31 8.22 -37.88
C VAL A 556 14.91 8.73 -36.49
N VAL A 557 15.48 8.16 -35.43
CA VAL A 557 15.33 8.63 -34.04
C VAL A 557 16.60 9.36 -33.63
N LYS A 558 16.51 10.63 -33.25
CA LYS A 558 17.65 11.48 -32.92
C LYS A 558 18.11 11.27 -31.47
N SER A 559 19.40 11.46 -31.23
CA SER A 559 20.03 11.44 -29.90
C SER A 559 19.68 12.63 -29.00
N THR A 560 18.86 13.58 -29.48
CA THR A 560 18.38 14.71 -28.68
C THR A 560 17.36 14.31 -27.62
N ILE A 561 16.85 13.09 -27.69
CA ILE A 561 15.97 12.50 -26.68
C ILE A 561 16.82 12.14 -25.47
N THR A 562 16.39 12.54 -24.28
CA THR A 562 17.02 12.20 -23.00
C THR A 562 16.04 11.49 -22.07
N ASP A 563 16.55 10.69 -21.14
CA ASP A 563 15.81 10.23 -19.96
C ASP A 563 15.55 11.39 -18.97
N LYS A 564 14.98 11.05 -17.81
CA LYS A 564 14.72 12.01 -16.73
C LYS A 564 15.99 12.52 -16.04
N ALA A 565 17.05 11.71 -15.99
CA ALA A 565 18.35 12.07 -15.41
C ALA A 565 19.18 12.98 -16.33
N GLY A 566 18.81 13.07 -17.61
CA GLY A 566 19.47 13.88 -18.61
C GLY A 566 20.39 13.09 -19.54
N ASN A 567 20.48 11.77 -19.42
CA ASN A 567 21.33 10.98 -20.29
C ASN A 567 20.73 10.90 -21.70
N ALA A 568 21.55 11.18 -22.70
CA ALA A 568 21.12 11.24 -24.09
C ALA A 568 20.97 9.83 -24.68
N PHE A 569 19.92 9.64 -25.50
CA PHE A 569 19.62 8.37 -26.16
C PHE A 569 20.84 7.79 -26.87
N ASP A 570 21.14 6.54 -26.52
CA ASP A 570 22.10 5.71 -27.23
C ASP A 570 21.40 4.51 -27.89
N ALA A 571 21.62 4.37 -29.20
CA ALA A 571 21.09 3.24 -29.96
C ALA A 571 21.94 1.96 -29.80
N ARG A 572 23.11 2.05 -29.16
CA ARG A 572 24.02 0.94 -28.86
C ARG A 572 24.32 0.90 -27.36
N VAL A 573 24.85 -0.22 -26.88
CA VAL A 573 25.34 -0.39 -25.50
C VAL A 573 26.71 0.31 -25.28
N LYS A 574 27.19 1.12 -26.24
CA LYS A 574 28.47 1.85 -26.16
C LYS A 574 28.26 3.34 -26.48
N PRO A 575 28.58 4.26 -25.54
CA PRO A 575 28.43 5.71 -25.68
C PRO A 575 29.11 6.27 -26.94
N GLY A 576 28.39 7.09 -27.70
CA GLY A 576 28.95 7.91 -28.78
C GLY A 576 28.56 7.45 -30.18
N SER A 577 27.52 8.11 -30.72
CA SER A 577 27.06 8.09 -32.11
C SER A 577 26.32 6.83 -32.60
N GLN A 578 24.98 6.94 -32.69
CA GLN A 578 24.23 6.99 -33.95
C GLN A 578 22.72 7.04 -33.71
N ALA A 579 22.02 7.96 -34.40
CA ALA A 579 20.56 7.95 -34.50
C ALA A 579 20.05 6.57 -34.93
N LEU A 580 19.08 5.99 -34.21
CA LEU A 580 18.45 4.73 -34.60
C LEU A 580 17.72 4.93 -35.93
N ARG A 581 18.12 4.15 -36.95
CA ARG A 581 17.54 4.19 -38.30
C ARG A 581 17.02 2.84 -38.73
N TRP A 582 15.86 2.81 -39.36
CA TRP A 582 15.36 1.64 -40.06
C TRP A 582 14.41 2.04 -41.19
N SER A 583 13.93 1.06 -41.96
CA SER A 583 12.96 1.29 -43.02
C SER A 583 11.85 0.26 -43.03
N PHE A 584 10.73 0.60 -43.68
CA PHE A 584 9.60 -0.28 -43.97
C PHE A 584 8.96 0.11 -45.31
N THR A 585 8.17 -0.78 -45.91
CA THR A 585 7.50 -0.57 -47.21
C THR A 585 6.00 -0.79 -47.10
N THR A 586 5.23 0.19 -47.59
CA THR A 586 3.76 0.16 -47.58
C THR A 586 3.18 -0.78 -48.64
N ARG A 587 1.97 -1.30 -48.38
CA ARG A 587 1.20 -2.12 -49.33
C ARG A 587 0.70 -1.36 -50.55
#